data_AF-A0A821MC43-F1
#
_entry.id   AF-A0A821MC43-F1
#
_cell.length_a   1.000
_cell.length_b   1.000
_cell.length_c   1.000
_cell.angle_alpha   90.00
_cell.angle_beta   90.00
_cell.angle_gamma   90.00
#
_symmetry.space_group_name_H-M   'P 1'
#
loop_
_entity.id
_entity.type
_entity.pdbx_description
1 polymer ?
#
loop_
_entity_poly.entity_id
_entity_poly.type
_entity_poly.pdbx_seq_one_letter_code
_entity_poly.pdbx_strand_id
1 'polypeptide(L)'
;TLIPTLGTILIILFGDIQTFVGKLLSARPLRWIGLISYSAYLWHQPLLAFIRIRSNSTPQILSLLIIIFSVFPLSIFSYIFIEKPFRNKANFSRKQIFFIAFIAAVITFFVALFLIQTATTQTLLNDKLNDPYLSDLKKYGHWQYVVRDFDALEKKTKTFSNQTSTKTKKLILIGDSFAQDFYNMIIEGKHLINYEIRVHFIFSRCQIYMGSEDRREFIEAKHRQACTN
;
A
#
# COMPACT_ATOMS: atom_id res chain seq x y z
N THR A 1 -1.21 16.92 -22.39
CA THR A 1 -0.90 18.04 -21.46
C THR A 1 -0.38 19.27 -22.17
N LEU A 2 0.35 19.15 -23.29
CA LEU A 2 0.89 20.29 -24.05
C LEU A 2 -0.17 21.28 -24.59
N ILE A 3 -1.28 20.73 -25.12
CA ILE A 3 -2.38 21.51 -25.69
C ILE A 3 -3.01 22.47 -24.65
N PRO A 4 -3.45 22.00 -23.46
CA PRO A 4 -3.99 22.92 -22.44
C PRO A 4 -2.95 23.88 -21.88
N THR A 5 -1.67 23.52 -21.79
CA THR A 5 -0.62 24.46 -21.33
C THR A 5 -0.38 25.58 -22.33
N LEU A 6 -0.36 25.28 -23.63
CA LEU A 6 -0.25 26.29 -24.68
C LEU A 6 -1.48 27.21 -24.68
N GLY A 7 -2.68 26.66 -24.51
CA GLY A 7 -3.91 27.43 -24.37
C GLY A 7 -3.85 28.43 -23.20
N THR A 8 -3.36 28.00 -22.03
CA THR A 8 -3.19 28.89 -20.88
C THR A 8 -2.16 29.99 -21.15
N ILE A 9 -1.03 29.68 -21.81
CA ILE A 9 -0.03 30.67 -22.19
C ILE A 9 -0.61 31.73 -23.11
N LEU A 10 -1.35 31.31 -24.15
CA LEU A 10 -2.04 32.22 -25.08
C LEU A 10 -3.04 33.13 -24.35
N ILE A 11 -3.81 32.59 -23.40
CA ILE A 11 -4.75 33.37 -22.59
C ILE A 11 -4.02 34.36 -21.67
N ILE A 12 -2.88 34.00 -21.09
CA ILE A 12 -2.11 34.92 -20.23
C ILE A 12 -1.46 36.03 -21.05
N LEU A 13 -0.95 35.73 -22.24
CA LEU A 13 -0.26 36.71 -23.10
C LEU A 13 -1.22 37.68 -23.82
N PHE A 14 -2.38 37.18 -24.28
CA PHE A 14 -3.33 37.95 -25.09
C PHE A 14 -4.66 38.23 -24.39
N GLY A 15 -4.81 37.81 -23.12
CA GLY A 15 -6.02 38.02 -22.34
C GLY A 15 -6.14 39.45 -21.84
N ASP A 16 -6.96 40.25 -22.52
CA ASP A 16 -7.38 41.58 -22.05
C ASP A 16 -8.80 41.54 -21.48
N ILE A 17 -9.08 42.35 -20.45
CA ILE A 17 -10.39 42.55 -19.81
C ILE A 17 -11.46 43.02 -20.81
N GLN A 18 -11.05 43.64 -21.92
CA GLN A 18 -11.97 44.08 -22.96
C GLN A 18 -12.50 42.92 -23.83
N THR A 19 -11.78 41.79 -23.90
CA THR A 19 -12.19 40.62 -24.69
C THR A 19 -13.34 39.86 -24.02
N PHE A 20 -14.18 39.19 -24.81
CA PHE A 20 -15.28 38.36 -24.29
C PHE A 20 -14.78 37.29 -23.30
N VAL A 21 -13.66 36.64 -23.64
CA VAL A 21 -13.00 35.62 -22.82
C VAL A 21 -12.48 36.24 -21.51
N GLY A 22 -11.86 37.42 -21.56
CA GLY A 22 -11.42 38.17 -20.38
C GLY A 22 -12.59 38.58 -19.48
N LYS A 23 -13.73 39.03 -20.03
CA LYS A 23 -14.94 39.34 -19.25
C LYS A 23 -15.55 38.11 -18.58
N LEU A 24 -15.58 36.97 -19.28
CA LEU A 24 -16.11 35.72 -18.74
C LEU A 24 -15.22 35.18 -17.60
N LEU A 25 -13.91 35.15 -17.80
CA LEU A 25 -12.93 34.68 -16.80
C LEU A 25 -12.80 35.65 -15.61
N SER A 26 -13.01 36.95 -15.84
CA SER A 26 -13.02 37.96 -14.77
C SER A 26 -14.35 38.08 -14.04
N ALA A 27 -15.37 37.30 -14.42
CA ALA A 27 -16.62 37.23 -13.68
C ALA A 27 -16.34 36.92 -12.20
N ARG A 28 -17.01 37.67 -11.30
CA ARG A 28 -16.87 37.51 -9.84
C ARG A 28 -16.97 36.04 -9.39
N PRO A 29 -17.99 35.24 -9.79
CA PRO A 29 -18.10 33.86 -9.32
C PRO A 29 -16.92 32.97 -9.74
N LEU A 30 -16.44 33.09 -10.98
CA LEU A 30 -15.29 32.30 -11.45
C LEU A 30 -14.01 32.64 -10.69
N ARG A 31 -13.74 33.93 -10.46
CA ARG A 31 -12.60 34.34 -9.63
C ARG A 31 -12.70 33.82 -8.20
N TRP A 32 -13.89 33.88 -7.60
CA TRP A 32 -14.11 33.37 -6.24
C TRP A 32 -13.84 31.87 -6.14
N ILE A 33 -14.31 31.07 -7.10
CA ILE A 33 -14.01 29.63 -7.16
C ILE A 33 -12.49 29.40 -7.30
N GLY A 34 -11.83 30.18 -8.16
CA GLY A 34 -10.37 30.13 -8.31
C GLY A 34 -9.62 30.45 -7.02
N LEU A 35 -10.09 31.43 -6.24
CA LEU A 35 -9.48 31.80 -4.96
C LEU A 35 -9.59 30.70 -3.90
N ILE A 36 -10.68 29.95 -3.88
CA ILE A 36 -10.91 28.88 -2.90
C ILE A 36 -10.33 27.54 -3.38
N SER A 37 -9.94 27.44 -4.66
CA SER A 37 -9.51 26.19 -5.30
C SER A 37 -8.37 25.47 -4.55
N TYR A 38 -7.40 26.21 -4.01
CA TYR A 38 -6.31 25.64 -3.24
C TYR A 38 -6.79 25.01 -1.93
N SER A 39 -7.62 25.74 -1.17
CA SER A 39 -8.24 25.21 0.05
C SER A 39 -9.14 24.00 -0.24
N ALA A 40 -9.89 24.00 -1.35
CA ALA A 40 -10.70 22.85 -1.78
C ALA A 40 -9.85 21.63 -2.14
N TYR A 41 -8.71 21.85 -2.79
CA TYR A 41 -7.76 20.79 -3.06
C TYR A 41 -7.22 20.15 -1.77
N LEU A 42 -7.01 20.92 -0.69
CA LEU A 42 -6.55 20.34 0.57
C LEU A 42 -7.62 19.50 1.28
N TRP A 43 -8.88 19.94 1.28
CA TRP A 43 -9.93 19.29 2.09
C TRP A 43 -10.62 18.10 1.42
N HIS A 44 -10.64 18.02 0.08
CA HIS A 44 -11.32 16.91 -0.59
C HIS A 44 -10.66 15.55 -0.34
N GLN A 45 -9.32 15.47 -0.31
CA GLN A 45 -8.59 14.21 -0.09
C GLN A 45 -8.83 13.61 1.31
N PRO A 46 -8.65 14.35 2.43
CA PRO A 46 -8.95 13.84 3.76
C PRO A 46 -10.38 13.35 3.91
N LEU A 47 -11.36 14.14 3.43
CA LEU A 47 -12.77 13.76 3.53
C LEU A 47 -13.08 12.45 2.79
N LEU A 48 -12.55 12.28 1.57
CA LEU A 48 -12.71 11.04 0.81
C LEU A 48 -12.00 9.86 1.48
N ALA A 49 -10.81 10.09 2.05
CA ALA A 49 -10.07 9.07 2.79
C ALA A 49 -10.86 8.60 4.03
N PHE A 50 -11.43 9.52 4.81
CA PHE A 50 -12.23 9.18 6.00
C PHE A 50 -13.46 8.33 5.66
N ILE A 51 -14.15 8.65 4.57
CA ILE A 51 -15.31 7.86 4.14
C ILE A 51 -14.89 6.46 3.68
N ARG A 52 -13.76 6.33 2.98
CA ARG A 52 -13.23 5.03 2.56
C ARG A 52 -12.81 4.16 3.74
N ILE A 53 -12.27 4.75 4.80
CA ILE A 53 -11.90 4.02 6.02
C ILE A 53 -13.15 3.56 6.79
N ARG A 54 -14.21 4.39 6.80
CA ARG A 54 -15.46 4.08 7.51
C ARG A 54 -16.33 3.07 6.76
N SER A 55 -16.24 3.03 5.43
CA SER A 55 -17.10 2.20 4.58
C SER A 55 -16.35 0.93 4.14
N ASN A 56 -16.80 -0.23 4.62
CA ASN A 56 -16.26 -1.54 4.21
C ASN A 56 -16.70 -1.96 2.79
N SER A 57 -17.52 -1.16 2.11
CA SER A 57 -18.07 -1.41 0.77
C SER A 57 -18.01 -0.15 -0.11
N THR A 58 -18.45 -0.24 -1.37
CA THR A 58 -18.50 0.92 -2.28
C THR A 58 -19.38 2.02 -1.68
N PRO A 59 -18.86 3.26 -1.48
CA PRO A 59 -19.63 4.34 -0.88
C PRO A 59 -20.90 4.65 -1.69
N GLN A 60 -22.03 4.82 -0.99
CA GLN A 60 -23.29 5.22 -1.62
C GLN A 60 -23.13 6.60 -2.29
N ILE A 61 -23.73 6.79 -3.48
CA ILE A 61 -23.68 8.06 -4.24
C ILE A 61 -24.07 9.27 -3.35
N LEU A 62 -25.08 9.09 -2.49
CA LEU A 62 -25.54 10.13 -1.57
C LEU A 62 -24.42 10.61 -0.63
N SER A 63 -23.63 9.68 -0.09
CA SER A 63 -22.51 10.00 0.80
C SER A 63 -21.42 10.78 0.08
N LEU A 64 -21.12 10.42 -1.19
CA LEU A 64 -20.15 11.16 -2.01
C LEU A 64 -20.60 12.58 -2.30
N LEU A 65 -21.88 12.78 -2.62
CA LEU A 65 -22.43 14.12 -2.83
C LEU A 65 -22.33 14.97 -1.56
N ILE A 66 -22.70 14.42 -0.40
CA ILE A 66 -22.59 15.13 0.89
C ILE A 66 -21.15 15.55 1.16
N ILE A 67 -20.15 14.69 0.92
CA ILE A 67 -18.74 15.06 1.06
C ILE A 67 -18.39 16.23 0.14
N ILE A 68 -18.70 16.12 -1.15
CA ILE A 68 -18.34 17.12 -2.15
C ILE A 68 -18.93 18.47 -1.77
N PHE A 69 -20.21 18.50 -1.35
CA PHE A 69 -20.85 19.71 -0.85
C PHE A 69 -20.24 20.21 0.46
N SER A 70 -19.74 19.32 1.32
CA SER A 70 -19.05 19.68 2.56
C SER A 70 -17.65 20.26 2.33
N VAL A 71 -16.97 19.94 1.21
CA VAL A 71 -15.67 20.52 0.87
C VAL A 71 -15.79 22.05 0.72
N PHE A 72 -16.84 22.55 0.07
CA PHE A 72 -17.01 23.99 -0.17
C PHE A 72 -16.99 24.86 1.09
N PRO A 73 -17.84 24.63 2.12
CA PRO A 73 -17.82 25.44 3.34
C PRO A 73 -16.49 25.31 4.10
N LEU A 74 -15.90 24.11 4.16
CA LEU A 74 -14.59 23.90 4.79
C LEU A 74 -13.49 24.69 4.06
N SER A 75 -13.57 24.73 2.74
CA SER A 75 -12.61 25.46 1.91
C SER A 75 -12.76 26.96 2.05
N ILE A 76 -13.99 27.47 2.11
CA ILE A 76 -14.27 28.90 2.36
C ILE A 76 -13.73 29.29 3.74
N PHE A 77 -13.99 28.48 4.76
CA PHE A 77 -13.50 28.74 6.11
C PHE A 77 -11.97 28.75 6.16
N SER A 78 -11.32 27.72 5.60
CA SER A 78 -9.87 27.65 5.48
C SER A 78 -9.29 28.84 4.70
N TYR A 79 -9.95 29.25 3.61
CA TYR A 79 -9.53 30.39 2.82
C TYR A 79 -9.57 31.70 3.61
N ILE A 80 -10.66 31.98 4.34
CA ILE A 80 -10.84 33.24 5.06
C ILE A 80 -9.93 33.32 6.29
N PHE A 81 -9.82 32.23 7.06
CA PHE A 81 -9.13 32.23 8.36
C PHE A 81 -7.66 31.83 8.31
N ILE A 82 -7.25 31.05 7.30
CA ILE A 82 -5.87 30.57 7.17
C ILE A 82 -5.22 31.19 5.94
N GLU A 83 -5.79 31.04 4.76
CA GLU A 83 -5.08 31.46 3.55
C GLU A 83 -4.96 32.99 3.43
N LYS A 84 -6.06 33.72 3.63
CA LYS A 84 -6.13 35.19 3.49
C LYS A 84 -5.19 35.93 4.47
N PRO A 85 -5.12 35.63 5.78
CA PRO A 85 -4.22 36.34 6.68
C PRO A 85 -2.74 36.06 6.40
N PHE A 86 -2.38 34.83 6.07
CA PHE A 86 -0.98 34.47 5.78
C PHE A 86 -0.50 34.96 4.40
N ARG A 87 -1.43 35.20 3.47
CA ARG A 87 -1.13 35.78 2.16
C ARG A 87 -0.94 37.30 2.22
N ASN A 88 -1.45 37.97 3.26
CA ASN A 88 -1.25 39.41 3.44
C ASN A 88 0.13 39.68 4.05
N LYS A 89 1.06 40.17 3.23
CA LYS A 89 2.44 40.52 3.63
C LYS A 89 2.52 41.60 4.72
N ALA A 90 1.44 42.35 4.95
CA ALA A 90 1.37 43.35 6.01
C ALA A 90 1.25 42.73 7.41
N ASN A 91 0.65 41.54 7.51
CA ASN A 91 0.38 40.90 8.81
C ASN A 91 1.46 39.89 9.20
N PHE A 92 2.09 39.24 8.20
CA PHE A 92 3.13 38.23 8.44
C PHE A 92 4.32 38.42 7.50
N SER A 93 5.51 38.54 8.09
CA SER A 93 6.76 38.54 7.32
C SER A 93 7.12 37.12 6.86
N ARG A 94 7.81 37.00 5.72
CA ARG A 94 8.26 35.70 5.20
C ARG A 94 9.08 34.91 6.23
N LYS A 95 9.94 35.60 6.99
CA LYS A 95 10.77 34.98 8.03
C LYS A 95 9.92 34.37 9.15
N GLN A 96 8.86 35.05 9.59
CA GLN A 96 7.94 34.51 10.60
C GLN A 96 7.20 33.27 10.09
N ILE A 97 6.77 33.25 8.82
CA ILE A 97 6.09 32.08 8.23
C ILE A 97 7.03 30.86 8.22
N PHE A 98 8.27 31.02 7.74
CA PHE A 98 9.24 29.93 7.75
C PHE A 98 9.59 29.46 9.16
N PHE A 99 9.69 30.38 10.12
CA PHE A 99 9.97 30.04 11.51
C PHE A 99 8.83 29.27 12.16
N ILE A 100 7.57 29.69 11.97
CA ILE A 100 6.39 28.98 12.46
C ILE A 100 6.29 27.59 11.81
N ALA A 101 6.52 27.49 10.50
CA ALA A 101 6.52 26.21 9.79
C ALA A 101 7.61 25.26 10.33
N PHE A 102 8.80 25.78 10.62
CA PHE A 102 9.88 25.01 11.21
C PHE A 102 9.50 24.48 12.61
N ILE A 103 8.96 25.34 13.48
CA ILE A 103 8.49 24.93 14.80
C ILE A 103 7.39 23.87 14.68
N ALA A 104 6.42 24.06 13.80
CA ALA A 104 5.35 23.09 13.60
C ALA A 104 5.88 21.74 13.11
N ALA A 105 6.87 21.73 12.22
CA ALA A 105 7.51 20.50 11.75
C ALA A 105 8.26 19.78 12.88
N VAL A 106 9.00 20.53 13.70
CA VAL A 106 9.72 19.99 14.86
C VAL A 106 8.76 19.39 15.89
N ILE A 107 7.69 20.11 16.23
CA ILE A 107 6.66 19.61 17.15
C ILE A 107 6.02 18.34 16.58
N THR A 108 5.62 18.34 15.31
CA THR A 108 5.01 17.17 14.66
C THR A 108 5.96 15.97 14.69
N PHE A 109 7.25 16.19 14.45
CA PHE A 109 8.27 15.15 14.51
C PHE A 109 8.40 14.54 15.92
N PHE A 110 8.49 15.38 16.96
CA PHE A 110 8.58 14.90 18.34
C PHE A 110 7.30 14.22 18.81
N VAL A 111 6.13 14.73 18.44
CA VAL A 111 4.84 14.07 18.72
C VAL A 111 4.79 12.71 18.03
N ALA A 112 5.20 12.61 16.76
CA ALA A 112 5.25 11.34 16.06
C ALA A 112 6.21 10.35 16.75
N LEU A 113 7.40 10.80 17.17
CA LEU A 113 8.34 9.95 17.93
C LEU A 113 7.74 9.48 19.25
N PHE A 114 7.07 10.37 20.00
CA PHE A 114 6.41 10.03 21.25
C PHE A 114 5.28 9.02 21.04
N LEU A 115 4.45 9.20 20.00
CA LEU A 115 3.40 8.26 19.62
C LEU A 115 3.97 6.91 19.20
N ILE A 116 5.09 6.87 18.47
CA ILE A 116 5.76 5.61 18.09
C ILE A 116 6.27 4.89 19.34
N GLN A 117 6.91 5.58 20.28
CA GLN A 117 7.43 4.98 21.51
C GLN A 117 6.31 4.44 22.42
N THR A 118 5.19 5.14 22.51
CA THR A 118 4.03 4.72 23.31
C THR A 118 3.21 3.62 22.63
N ALA A 119 3.04 3.69 21.31
CA ALA A 119 2.34 2.65 20.55
C ALA A 119 3.12 1.32 20.50
N THR A 120 4.45 1.38 20.33
CA THR A 120 5.31 0.18 20.37
C THR A 120 5.32 -0.50 21.74
N THR A 121 5.09 0.24 22.82
CA THR A 121 5.09 -0.33 24.18
C THR A 121 3.74 -0.91 24.60
N GLN A 122 2.60 -0.36 24.15
CA GLN A 122 1.28 -0.83 24.61
C GLN A 122 0.48 -1.68 23.61
N THR A 123 0.57 -1.44 22.29
CA THR A 123 -0.40 -2.01 21.32
C THR A 123 0.12 -3.21 20.52
N LEU A 124 1.43 -3.40 20.40
CA LEU A 124 2.01 -4.54 19.67
C LEU A 124 2.27 -5.77 20.55
N LEU A 125 2.30 -5.61 21.88
CA LEU A 125 2.64 -6.69 22.81
C LEU A 125 1.41 -7.34 23.43
N ASN A 126 0.42 -6.59 23.94
CA ASN A 126 -0.61 -7.22 24.79
C ASN A 126 -1.70 -8.02 24.04
N ASP A 127 -2.11 -7.64 22.82
CA ASP A 127 -3.13 -8.40 22.07
C ASP A 127 -2.54 -9.49 21.15
N LYS A 128 -1.23 -9.46 20.88
CA LYS A 128 -0.55 -10.33 19.89
C LYS A 128 0.38 -11.38 20.48
N LEU A 129 0.65 -11.35 21.79
CA LEU A 129 1.55 -12.31 22.47
C LEU A 129 0.89 -13.64 22.86
N ASN A 130 -0.44 -13.74 22.81
CA ASN A 130 -1.15 -15.00 23.08
C ASN A 130 -1.47 -15.80 21.81
N ASP A 131 -1.13 -15.27 20.62
CA ASP A 131 -1.26 -16.02 19.39
C ASP A 131 0.02 -16.84 19.16
N PRO A 132 -0.03 -18.19 19.28
CA PRO A 132 1.12 -19.04 19.03
C PRO A 132 1.76 -18.79 17.65
N TYR A 133 0.99 -18.32 16.67
CA TYR A 133 1.47 -17.97 15.33
C TYR A 133 2.48 -16.81 15.33
N LEU A 134 2.20 -15.75 16.10
CA LEU A 134 3.05 -14.57 16.17
C LEU A 134 4.30 -14.79 17.03
N SER A 135 4.22 -15.73 17.98
CA SER A 135 5.38 -16.17 18.76
C SER A 135 6.44 -16.84 17.87
N ASP A 136 6.01 -17.59 16.85
CA ASP A 136 6.91 -18.25 15.90
C ASP A 136 7.55 -17.24 14.93
N LEU A 137 6.83 -16.21 14.49
CA LEU A 137 7.38 -15.11 13.67
C LEU A 137 8.38 -14.21 14.40
N LYS A 138 8.29 -14.12 15.74
CA LYS A 138 9.25 -13.37 16.57
C LYS A 138 10.48 -14.21 16.92
N LYS A 139 10.31 -15.53 17.05
CA LYS A 139 11.36 -16.49 17.38
C LYS A 139 12.23 -16.86 16.18
N TYR A 140 11.63 -16.94 15.01
CA TYR A 140 12.30 -17.21 13.74
C TYR A 140 12.06 -16.01 12.83
N GLY A 141 13.12 -15.41 12.27
CA GLY A 141 12.98 -14.21 11.43
C GLY A 141 11.95 -14.44 10.31
N HIS A 142 11.31 -13.37 9.81
CA HIS A 142 10.17 -13.44 8.86
C HIS A 142 10.31 -14.47 7.72
N TRP A 143 11.53 -14.69 7.22
CA TRP A 143 11.81 -15.66 6.16
C TRP A 143 11.87 -17.12 6.63
N GLN A 144 12.36 -17.37 7.85
CA GLN A 144 12.51 -18.73 8.40
C GLN A 144 11.17 -19.39 8.70
N TYR A 145 10.15 -18.62 9.07
CA TYR A 145 8.79 -19.13 9.27
C TYR A 145 8.29 -19.87 8.02
N VAL A 146 8.49 -19.26 6.84
CA VAL A 146 7.99 -19.80 5.58
C VAL A 146 8.70 -21.11 5.21
N VAL A 147 10.00 -21.20 5.49
CA VAL A 147 10.89 -22.21 4.92
C VAL A 147 11.12 -23.41 5.86
N ARG A 148 11.07 -23.20 7.18
CA ARG A 148 11.51 -24.19 8.19
C ARG A 148 10.82 -25.54 8.05
N ASP A 149 9.49 -25.54 8.05
CA ASP A 149 8.72 -26.79 8.12
C ASP A 149 8.74 -27.53 6.77
N PHE A 150 8.78 -26.77 5.66
CA PHE A 150 8.98 -27.31 4.33
C PHE A 150 10.35 -27.98 4.18
N ASP A 151 11.44 -27.27 4.51
CA ASP A 151 12.81 -27.81 4.43
C ASP A 151 13.02 -29.00 5.36
N ALA A 152 12.40 -28.97 6.54
CA ALA A 152 12.43 -30.08 7.49
C ALA A 152 11.74 -31.33 6.90
N LEU A 153 10.59 -31.15 6.24
CA LEU A 153 9.86 -32.24 5.60
C LEU A 153 10.61 -32.80 4.38
N GLU A 154 11.20 -31.93 3.56
CA GLU A 154 12.02 -32.32 2.40
C GLU A 154 13.21 -33.19 2.83
N LYS A 155 13.91 -32.80 3.90
CA LYS A 155 15.06 -33.56 4.44
C LYS A 155 14.65 -34.89 5.08
N LYS A 156 13.54 -34.89 5.81
CA LYS A 156 13.09 -36.06 6.60
C LYS A 156 12.56 -37.20 5.73
N THR A 157 12.02 -36.89 4.56
CA THR A 157 11.09 -37.81 3.89
C THR A 157 11.34 -37.90 2.39
N LYS A 158 12.31 -38.74 1.98
CA LYS A 158 12.64 -38.98 0.56
C LYS A 158 11.69 -39.93 -0.20
N THR A 159 11.10 -40.93 0.48
CA THR A 159 10.22 -41.93 -0.16
C THR A 159 8.92 -42.12 0.60
N PHE A 160 7.77 -42.13 -0.08
CA PHE A 160 6.46 -42.44 0.53
C PHE A 160 6.52 -43.74 1.35
N SER A 161 5.83 -43.79 2.47
CA SER A 161 5.79 -44.99 3.30
C SER A 161 5.25 -46.17 2.46
N ASN A 162 5.99 -47.28 2.48
CA ASN A 162 5.58 -48.53 1.84
C ASN A 162 4.51 -49.27 2.66
N GLN A 163 4.07 -48.71 3.78
CA GLN A 163 2.92 -49.25 4.50
C GLN A 163 1.65 -49.04 3.67
N THR A 164 1.08 -50.15 3.23
CA THR A 164 -0.26 -50.32 2.63
C THR A 164 -1.36 -49.95 3.63
N SER A 165 -1.29 -48.76 4.23
CA SER A 165 -2.38 -48.15 4.97
C SER A 165 -3.37 -47.60 3.96
N THR A 166 -4.42 -48.36 3.70
CA THR A 166 -5.51 -48.14 2.73
C THR A 166 -6.35 -46.88 2.96
N LYS A 167 -5.93 -45.93 3.81
CA LYS A 167 -6.75 -44.78 4.24
C LYS A 167 -6.16 -43.41 3.99
N THR A 168 -4.88 -43.28 3.65
CA THR A 168 -4.24 -41.98 3.41
C THR A 168 -3.89 -41.79 1.93
N LYS A 169 -4.36 -40.69 1.35
CA LYS A 169 -4.05 -40.35 -0.05
C LYS A 169 -2.61 -39.81 -0.13
N LYS A 170 -1.90 -40.08 -1.21
CA LYS A 170 -0.52 -39.58 -1.39
C LYS A 170 -0.57 -38.22 -2.11
N LEU A 171 0.15 -37.22 -1.59
CA LEU A 171 0.27 -35.90 -2.19
C LEU A 171 1.75 -35.55 -2.33
N ILE A 172 2.16 -35.12 -3.53
CA ILE A 172 3.48 -34.52 -3.73
C ILE A 172 3.29 -33.05 -4.12
N LEU A 173 3.99 -32.18 -3.42
CA LEU A 173 4.01 -30.74 -3.62
C LEU A 173 5.38 -30.36 -4.18
N ILE A 174 5.39 -29.86 -5.40
CA ILE A 174 6.62 -29.51 -6.12
C ILE A 174 6.54 -28.03 -6.47
N GLY A 175 7.57 -27.26 -6.12
CA GLY A 175 7.64 -25.86 -6.51
C GLY A 175 8.70 -25.07 -5.78
N ASP A 176 8.62 -23.75 -5.91
CA ASP A 176 9.57 -22.78 -5.36
C ASP A 176 9.06 -22.21 -4.02
N SER A 177 9.32 -20.92 -3.75
CA SER A 177 8.80 -20.23 -2.58
C SER A 177 7.26 -20.27 -2.48
N PHE A 178 6.54 -20.34 -3.61
CA PHE A 178 5.08 -20.47 -3.57
C PHE A 178 4.62 -21.82 -3.03
N ALA A 179 5.40 -22.89 -3.24
CA ALA A 179 5.11 -24.19 -2.66
C ALA A 179 5.35 -24.20 -1.14
N GLN A 180 6.33 -23.44 -0.66
CA GLN A 180 6.58 -23.27 0.78
C GLN A 180 5.40 -22.55 1.45
N ASP A 181 4.91 -21.47 0.85
CA ASP A 181 3.71 -20.76 1.33
C ASP A 181 2.46 -21.66 1.32
N PHE A 182 2.27 -22.42 0.24
CA PHE A 182 1.14 -23.35 0.13
C PHE A 182 1.19 -24.46 1.18
N TYR A 183 2.37 -24.96 1.52
CA TYR A 183 2.54 -25.96 2.58
C TYR A 183 2.14 -25.42 3.95
N ASN A 184 2.53 -24.18 4.27
CA ASN A 184 2.13 -23.53 5.52
C ASN A 184 0.62 -23.35 5.59
N MET A 185 -0.02 -22.93 4.50
CA MET A 185 -1.48 -22.87 4.39
C MET A 185 -2.14 -24.24 4.67
N ILE A 186 -1.56 -25.34 4.18
CA ILE A 186 -2.09 -26.70 4.44
C ILE A 186 -2.01 -27.05 5.92
N ILE A 187 -0.85 -26.80 6.56
CA ILE A 187 -0.65 -27.08 7.98
C ILE A 187 -1.60 -26.25 8.84
N GLU A 188 -1.66 -24.95 8.59
CA GLU A 188 -2.44 -23.99 9.38
C GLU A 188 -3.95 -24.20 9.21
N GLY A 189 -4.38 -24.39 7.96
CA GLY A 189 -5.78 -24.63 7.63
C GLY A 189 -6.30 -25.98 8.12
N LYS A 190 -5.41 -26.87 8.61
CA LYS A 190 -5.73 -28.26 8.97
C LYS A 190 -6.53 -28.96 7.86
N HIS A 191 -6.27 -28.58 6.62
CA HIS A 191 -6.81 -29.24 5.45
C HIS A 191 -5.82 -30.31 5.00
N LEU A 192 -6.28 -31.34 4.29
CA LEU A 192 -5.42 -32.42 3.79
C LEU A 192 -4.67 -33.25 4.87
N ILE A 193 -5.12 -33.24 6.14
CA ILE A 193 -4.54 -34.04 7.24
C ILE A 193 -4.54 -35.56 6.94
N ASN A 194 -5.46 -36.00 6.09
CA ASN A 194 -5.58 -37.40 5.65
C ASN A 194 -4.63 -37.74 4.48
N TYR A 195 -3.72 -36.84 4.09
CA TYR A 195 -2.75 -37.07 3.04
C TYR A 195 -1.36 -37.31 3.62
N GLU A 196 -0.64 -38.27 3.04
CA GLU A 196 0.80 -38.35 3.20
C GLU A 196 1.43 -37.33 2.24
N ILE A 197 1.94 -36.22 2.78
CA ILE A 197 2.49 -35.11 2.00
C ILE A 197 3.99 -35.30 1.82
N ARG A 198 4.46 -35.09 0.59
CA ARG A 198 5.87 -34.94 0.23
C ARG A 198 6.08 -33.61 -0.43
N VAL A 199 7.25 -33.04 -0.20
CA VAL A 199 7.63 -31.74 -0.73
C VAL A 199 8.94 -31.87 -1.49
N HIS A 200 9.06 -31.13 -2.58
CA HIS A 200 10.29 -31.03 -3.35
C HIS A 200 10.47 -29.60 -3.84
N PHE A 201 11.58 -28.97 -3.43
CA PHE A 201 11.89 -27.62 -3.81
C PHE A 201 12.55 -27.58 -5.19
N ILE A 202 11.99 -26.78 -6.09
CA ILE A 202 12.59 -26.46 -7.39
C ILE A 202 12.71 -24.95 -7.48
N PHE A 203 13.92 -24.44 -7.75
CA PHE A 203 14.10 -23.01 -7.96
C PHE A 203 13.26 -22.53 -9.16
N SER A 204 12.60 -21.38 -9.01
CA SER A 204 11.82 -20.74 -10.08
C SER A 204 12.58 -20.57 -11.40
N ARG A 205 13.90 -20.40 -11.30
CA ARG A 205 14.84 -20.27 -12.43
C ARG A 205 15.03 -21.57 -13.22
N CYS A 206 14.69 -22.72 -12.66
CA CYS A 206 14.81 -24.03 -13.29
C CYS A 206 13.60 -24.39 -14.17
N GLN A 207 12.49 -23.64 -14.07
CA GLN A 207 11.22 -23.85 -14.78
C GLN A 207 10.65 -25.28 -14.68
N ILE A 208 9.53 -25.44 -13.99
CA ILE A 208 8.83 -26.73 -13.91
C ILE A 208 8.29 -27.10 -15.30
N TYR A 209 8.80 -28.15 -15.92
CA TYR A 209 8.11 -28.82 -17.02
C TYR A 209 8.35 -30.31 -17.05
N MET A 210 7.29 -30.98 -17.49
CA MET A 210 7.10 -32.42 -17.39
C MET A 210 7.13 -33.12 -18.76
N GLY A 211 7.59 -32.42 -19.82
CA GLY A 211 7.80 -33.02 -21.14
C GLY A 211 9.15 -33.73 -21.25
N SER A 212 9.34 -34.48 -22.32
CA SER A 212 10.53 -35.31 -22.58
C SER A 212 11.71 -34.56 -23.20
N GLU A 213 11.55 -33.27 -23.53
CA GLU A 213 12.57 -32.47 -24.20
C GLU A 213 13.66 -31.98 -23.24
N ASP A 214 14.91 -31.91 -23.72
CA ASP A 214 16.02 -31.38 -22.95
C ASP A 214 15.96 -29.84 -22.91
N ARG A 215 15.64 -29.29 -21.74
CA ARG A 215 15.48 -27.84 -21.56
C ARG A 215 16.72 -27.14 -21.01
N ARG A 216 17.85 -27.83 -20.90
CA ARG A 216 19.12 -27.23 -20.44
C ARG A 216 19.57 -26.07 -21.33
N GLU A 217 19.12 -26.04 -22.59
CA GLU A 217 19.35 -24.94 -23.52
C GLU A 217 18.67 -23.63 -23.10
N PHE A 218 17.50 -23.72 -22.45
CA PHE A 218 16.71 -22.56 -22.01
C PHE A 218 17.11 -22.05 -20.61
N ILE A 219 17.97 -22.79 -19.90
CA ILE A 219 18.48 -22.43 -18.58
C ILE A 219 19.84 -21.74 -18.74
N GLU A 220 19.97 -20.51 -18.22
CA GLU A 220 21.23 -19.76 -18.21
C GLU A 220 22.37 -20.59 -17.59
N ALA A 221 23.57 -20.54 -18.18
CA ALA A 221 24.69 -21.40 -17.80
C ALA A 221 25.04 -21.36 -16.30
N LYS A 222 24.94 -20.19 -15.67
CA LYS A 222 25.16 -19.98 -14.21
C LYS A 222 24.13 -20.69 -13.30
N HIS A 223 22.99 -21.12 -13.85
CA HIS A 223 21.90 -21.76 -13.09
C HIS A 223 21.79 -23.26 -13.35
N ARG A 224 22.48 -23.79 -14.37
CA ARG A 224 22.41 -25.21 -14.74
C ARG A 224 22.79 -26.15 -13.60
N GLN A 225 23.84 -25.85 -12.84
CA GLN A 225 24.28 -26.69 -11.71
C GLN A 225 23.25 -26.78 -10.58
N ALA A 226 22.45 -25.73 -10.36
CA ALA A 226 21.39 -25.72 -9.36
C ALA A 226 20.12 -26.45 -9.84
N CYS A 227 19.98 -26.67 -11.15
CA CYS A 227 18.81 -27.26 -11.80
C CYS A 227 19.01 -28.72 -12.25
N THR A 228 20.16 -29.33 -11.95
CA THR A 228 20.47 -30.73 -12.32
C THR A 228 20.11 -31.75 -11.24
N ASN A 229 19.68 -31.32 -10.05
CA ASN A 229 19.35 -32.18 -8.91
C ASN A 229 17.85 -32.31 -8.70
#